data_AF-A0A2N1Z9P9-F1
#
_entry.id   AF-A0A2N1Z9P9-F1
#
_cell.length_a   1.000
_cell.length_b   1.000
_cell.length_c   1.000
_cell.angle_alpha   90.00
_cell.angle_beta   90.00
_cell.angle_gamma   90.00
#
_symmetry.space_group_name_H-M   'P 1'
#
loop_
_entity.id
_entity.type
_entity.pdbx_description
1 polymer ?
#
loop_
_entity_poly.entity_id
_entity_poly.type
_entity_poly.pdbx_seq_one_letter_code
_entity_poly.pdbx_strand_id
1 'polypeptide(L)'
;MNSLITVEVGTTRVETTNPALARNVLEFATGLQVDQEQSFASLLEEICPPRIGEKWRGQGGIYVGLVRGESGQPDYHLVVSESSAGQQDEIQWGSAGENEPDATNEWDGKANTEALANSEHSHPAAEWANGLNIEGHQDWYLPARRELALCYANVPEQFEKKWHWSSTQSSPLGAWGQTFVDGRQNGAHKDYALRARAVRRFVNHSAL
;
A
#
# COMPACT_ATOMS: atom_id res chain seq x y z
N MET A 1 27.72 19.79 10.33
CA MET A 1 29.08 19.77 9.75
C MET A 1 28.91 19.71 8.25
N ASN A 2 29.29 20.76 7.51
CA ASN A 2 29.15 20.74 6.05
C ASN A 2 30.30 19.94 5.46
N SER A 3 29.99 18.82 4.81
CA SER A 3 30.97 18.00 4.11
C SER A 3 31.52 18.75 2.90
N LEU A 4 32.84 18.86 2.81
CA LEU A 4 33.53 19.42 1.64
C LEU A 4 33.41 18.43 0.48
N ILE A 5 32.98 18.90 -0.69
CA ILE A 5 32.83 18.13 -1.92
C ILE A 5 33.92 18.57 -2.89
N THR A 6 34.72 17.63 -3.36
CA THR A 6 35.76 17.85 -4.37
C THR A 6 35.32 17.20 -5.69
N VAL A 7 35.32 17.99 -6.76
CA VAL A 7 35.01 17.55 -8.12
C VAL A 7 36.26 17.73 -8.99
N GLU A 8 36.72 16.66 -9.63
CA GLU A 8 37.88 16.67 -10.53
C GLU A 8 37.47 16.16 -11.91
N VAL A 9 37.69 16.98 -12.95
CA VAL A 9 37.45 16.60 -14.35
C VAL A 9 38.65 17.02 -15.20
N GLY A 10 39.38 16.03 -15.71
CA GLY A 10 40.65 16.26 -16.40
C GLY A 10 41.67 16.93 -15.47
N THR A 11 42.08 18.15 -15.82
CA THR A 11 43.02 18.97 -15.02
C THR A 11 42.31 20.03 -14.16
N THR A 12 40.98 20.14 -14.24
CA THR A 12 40.20 21.12 -13.49
C THR A 12 39.69 20.52 -12.19
N ARG A 13 39.91 21.22 -11.07
CA ARG A 13 39.44 20.84 -9.73
C ARG A 13 38.58 21.96 -9.12
N VAL A 14 37.44 21.58 -8.55
CA VAL A 14 36.55 22.48 -7.80
C VAL A 14 36.28 21.89 -6.43
N GLU A 15 36.40 22.71 -5.39
CA GLU A 15 36.05 22.35 -4.01
C GLU A 15 34.91 23.23 -3.53
N THR A 16 33.85 22.62 -3.02
CA THR A 16 32.66 23.33 -2.59
C THR A 16 31.94 22.56 -1.49
N THR A 17 31.33 23.26 -0.54
CA THR A 17 30.38 22.63 0.39
C THR A 17 28.94 22.66 -0.14
N ASN A 18 28.72 23.25 -1.31
CA ASN A 18 27.40 23.35 -1.93
C ASN A 18 27.19 22.17 -2.90
N PRO A 19 26.34 21.20 -2.56
CA PRO A 19 26.09 20.02 -3.40
C PRO A 19 25.49 20.36 -4.76
N ALA A 20 24.72 21.45 -4.88
CA ALA A 20 24.15 21.87 -6.16
C ALA A 20 25.23 22.38 -7.12
N LEU A 21 26.23 23.12 -6.61
CA LEU A 21 27.35 23.58 -7.42
C LEU A 21 28.21 22.40 -7.89
N ALA A 22 28.49 21.45 -7.01
CA ALA A 22 29.24 20.24 -7.35
C ALA A 22 28.56 19.43 -8.46
N ARG A 23 27.24 19.22 -8.33
CA ARG A 23 26.41 18.53 -9.33
C ARG A 23 26.47 19.21 -10.70
N ASN A 24 26.24 20.53 -10.75
CA ASN A 24 26.23 21.27 -12.02
C ASN A 24 27.58 21.22 -12.75
N VAL A 25 28.70 21.29 -12.01
CA VAL A 25 30.05 21.20 -12.59
C VAL A 25 30.30 19.80 -13.17
N LEU A 26 29.87 18.75 -12.47
CA LEU A 26 29.94 17.37 -12.96
C LEU A 26 29.11 17.16 -14.24
N GLU A 27 27.85 17.60 -14.25
CA GLU A 27 26.95 17.49 -15.40
C GLU A 27 27.53 18.21 -16.63
N PHE A 28 28.03 19.44 -16.44
CA PHE A 28 28.64 20.22 -17.53
C PHE A 28 29.93 19.60 -18.06
N ALA A 29 30.82 19.14 -17.18
CA ALA A 29 32.16 18.71 -17.57
C ALA A 29 32.20 17.28 -18.14
N THR A 30 31.22 16.45 -17.82
CA THR A 30 31.10 15.08 -18.36
C THR A 30 30.15 14.97 -19.55
N GLY A 31 29.32 16.00 -19.79
CA GLY A 31 28.21 15.92 -20.73
C GLY A 31 27.09 14.98 -20.27
N LEU A 32 27.13 14.49 -19.01
CA LEU A 32 26.01 13.81 -18.37
C LEU A 32 24.92 14.84 -18.14
N GLN A 33 24.03 14.99 -19.11
CA GLN A 33 22.70 15.50 -18.82
C GLN A 33 21.99 14.42 -18.00
N VAL A 34 21.70 14.70 -16.73
CA VAL A 34 20.58 14.00 -16.10
C VAL A 34 19.37 14.42 -16.91
N ASP A 35 18.90 13.52 -17.77
CA ASP A 35 17.81 13.82 -18.68
C ASP A 35 16.59 14.17 -17.82
N GLN A 36 16.31 15.47 -17.71
CA GLN A 36 15.26 15.95 -16.81
C GLN A 36 13.93 15.36 -17.26
N GLU A 37 13.71 15.22 -18.56
CA GLU A 37 12.52 14.57 -19.12
C GLU A 37 12.40 13.13 -18.64
N GLN A 38 13.50 12.38 -18.57
CA GLN A 38 13.48 11.02 -18.06
C GLN A 38 13.25 10.95 -16.54
N SER A 39 13.76 11.93 -15.77
CA SER A 39 13.47 12.04 -14.34
C SER A 39 12.02 12.44 -14.04
N PHE A 40 11.44 13.33 -14.87
CA PHE A 40 10.04 13.72 -14.76
C PHE A 40 9.14 12.58 -15.21
N ALA A 41 9.49 11.87 -16.29
CA ALA A 41 8.76 10.69 -16.74
C ALA A 41 8.77 9.57 -15.69
N SER A 42 9.92 9.31 -15.05
CA SER A 42 9.98 8.33 -13.96
C SER A 42 9.15 8.75 -12.75
N LEU A 43 9.17 10.04 -12.38
CA LEU A 43 8.32 10.57 -11.31
C LEU A 43 6.83 10.45 -11.66
N LEU A 44 6.45 10.68 -12.91
CA LEU A 44 5.08 10.51 -13.38
C LEU A 44 4.65 9.04 -13.33
N GLU A 45 5.51 8.08 -13.67
CA GLU A 45 5.22 6.65 -13.51
C GLU A 45 4.97 6.25 -12.04
N GLU A 46 5.57 6.98 -11.08
CA GLU A 46 5.39 6.73 -9.65
C GLU A 46 4.09 7.30 -9.07
N ILE A 47 3.54 8.36 -9.67
CA ILE A 47 2.38 9.10 -9.11
C ILE A 47 1.12 9.01 -9.97
N CYS A 48 1.24 8.68 -11.25
CA CYS A 48 0.09 8.52 -12.14
C CYS A 48 -0.41 7.07 -12.07
N PRO A 49 -1.70 6.85 -11.75
CA PRO A 49 -2.25 5.50 -11.72
C PRO A 49 -2.16 4.86 -13.12
N PRO A 50 -1.62 3.64 -13.24
CA PRO A 50 -1.60 2.90 -14.51
C PRO A 50 -3.00 2.36 -14.83
N ARG A 51 -3.14 1.45 -15.81
CA ARG A 51 -4.42 0.76 -16.02
C ARG A 51 -4.70 -0.17 -14.84
N ILE A 52 -5.98 -0.41 -14.57
CA ILE A 52 -6.41 -1.42 -13.60
C ILE A 52 -5.78 -2.78 -13.99
N GLY A 53 -5.21 -3.46 -13.00
CA GLY A 53 -4.51 -4.74 -13.18
C GLY A 53 -3.03 -4.62 -13.58
N GLU A 54 -2.53 -3.41 -13.87
CA GLU A 54 -1.11 -3.19 -14.14
C GLU A 54 -0.32 -2.90 -12.85
N LYS A 55 0.96 -3.27 -12.86
CA LYS A 55 1.90 -2.90 -11.81
C LYS A 55 2.08 -1.39 -11.78
N TRP A 56 1.86 -0.81 -10.61
CA TRP A 56 2.13 0.61 -10.38
C TRP A 56 3.55 0.78 -9.87
N ARG A 57 4.42 1.26 -10.77
CA ARG A 57 5.84 1.50 -10.47
C ARG A 57 5.98 2.45 -9.29
N GLY A 58 6.95 2.18 -8.43
CA GLY A 58 7.13 2.92 -7.18
C GLY A 58 6.06 2.68 -6.12
N GLN A 59 4.90 2.10 -6.46
CA GLN A 59 3.81 1.84 -5.52
C GLN A 59 3.73 0.39 -5.00
N GLY A 60 4.73 -0.45 -5.26
CA GLY A 60 4.88 -1.76 -4.62
C GLY A 60 3.82 -2.82 -4.92
N GLY A 61 2.97 -2.61 -5.93
CA GLY A 61 1.89 -3.55 -6.21
C GLY A 61 1.09 -3.29 -7.48
N ILE A 62 -0.03 -4.00 -7.60
CA ILE A 62 -0.96 -3.94 -8.73
C ILE A 62 -2.03 -2.91 -8.44
N TYR A 63 -2.28 -2.00 -9.39
CA TYR A 63 -3.33 -1.00 -9.25
C TYR A 63 -4.72 -1.64 -9.37
N VAL A 64 -5.54 -1.45 -8.33
CA VAL A 64 -6.89 -2.02 -8.22
C VAL A 64 -7.94 -1.06 -8.77
N GLY A 65 -7.86 0.23 -8.44
CA GLY A 65 -8.85 1.23 -8.83
C GLY A 65 -8.99 2.38 -7.84
N LEU A 66 -9.91 3.29 -8.13
CA LEU A 66 -10.25 4.42 -7.26
C LEU A 66 -11.31 3.98 -6.24
N VAL A 67 -11.08 4.32 -4.97
CA VAL A 67 -12.03 4.15 -3.87
C VAL A 67 -12.44 5.52 -3.36
N ARG A 68 -13.73 5.66 -3.05
CA ARG A 68 -14.29 6.89 -2.51
C ARG A 68 -13.82 7.13 -1.08
N GLY A 69 -13.39 8.34 -0.76
CA GLY A 69 -13.16 8.78 0.62
C GLY A 69 -14.48 9.09 1.34
N GLU A 70 -14.62 8.65 2.59
CA GLU A 70 -15.80 8.96 3.41
C GLU A 70 -15.59 10.20 4.29
N SER A 71 -16.69 10.82 4.74
CA SER A 71 -16.65 11.93 5.71
C SER A 71 -15.77 13.12 5.29
N GLY A 72 -15.71 13.40 3.99
CA GLY A 72 -14.91 14.50 3.43
C GLY A 72 -13.43 14.18 3.24
N GLN A 73 -13.00 12.95 3.52
CA GLN A 73 -11.67 12.47 3.15
C GLN A 73 -11.54 12.37 1.63
N PRO A 74 -10.32 12.54 1.08
CA PRO A 74 -10.10 12.43 -0.35
C PRO A 74 -10.34 11.01 -0.86
N ASP A 75 -10.75 10.90 -2.11
CA ASP A 75 -10.70 9.64 -2.85
C ASP A 75 -9.25 9.17 -2.95
N TYR A 76 -9.06 7.86 -3.01
CA TYR A 76 -7.74 7.25 -2.98
C TYR A 76 -7.65 6.09 -3.97
N HIS A 77 -6.44 5.86 -4.46
CA HIS A 77 -6.14 4.75 -5.34
C HIS A 77 -5.72 3.54 -4.51
N LEU A 78 -6.38 2.40 -4.72
CA LEU A 78 -6.09 1.16 -4.03
C LEU A 78 -5.05 0.34 -4.80
N VAL A 79 -4.07 -0.19 -4.09
CA VAL A 79 -2.98 -1.02 -4.61
C VAL A 79 -2.95 -2.32 -3.83
N VAL A 80 -2.91 -3.47 -4.50
CA VAL A 80 -2.74 -4.78 -3.85
C VAL A 80 -1.28 -5.23 -3.98
N SER A 81 -0.71 -5.77 -2.90
CA SER A 81 0.65 -6.30 -2.94
C SER A 81 0.77 -7.46 -3.93
N GLU A 82 1.79 -7.37 -4.79
CA GLU A 82 2.24 -8.47 -5.68
C GLU A 82 3.22 -9.41 -4.94
N SER A 83 3.94 -8.89 -3.94
CA SER A 83 4.92 -9.65 -3.17
C SER A 83 4.26 -10.80 -2.41
N SER A 84 4.96 -11.95 -2.34
CA SER A 84 4.55 -13.08 -1.51
C SER A 84 4.47 -12.72 -0.02
N ALA A 85 5.27 -11.75 0.43
CA ALA A 85 5.21 -11.23 1.80
C ALA A 85 3.87 -10.55 2.12
N GLY A 86 3.16 -10.02 1.11
CA GLY A 86 1.83 -9.42 1.25
C GLY A 86 0.68 -10.40 1.08
N GLN A 87 0.94 -11.70 1.25
CA GLN A 87 -0.05 -12.77 1.18
C GLN A 87 0.11 -13.72 2.38
N GLN A 88 -1.02 -14.11 2.98
CA GLN A 88 -1.08 -15.16 4.00
C GLN A 88 -2.16 -16.16 3.64
N ASP A 89 -1.85 -17.46 3.74
CA ASP A 89 -2.78 -18.51 3.37
C ASP A 89 -3.74 -18.89 4.51
N GLU A 90 -3.21 -18.90 5.73
CA GLU A 90 -3.93 -19.33 6.93
C GLU A 90 -3.59 -18.39 8.09
N ILE A 91 -4.45 -17.39 8.29
CA ILE A 91 -4.32 -16.44 9.39
C ILE A 91 -5.68 -16.14 9.99
N GLN A 92 -5.72 -16.04 11.32
CA GLN A 92 -6.94 -15.71 12.05
C GLN A 92 -7.18 -14.20 12.01
N TRP A 93 -8.45 -13.81 11.99
CA TRP A 93 -8.83 -12.43 12.26
C TRP A 93 -8.59 -12.10 13.75
N GLY A 94 -8.81 -13.07 14.64
CA GLY A 94 -8.39 -13.04 16.04
C GLY A 94 -9.43 -12.52 17.03
N SER A 95 -9.26 -12.88 18.30
CA SER A 95 -10.05 -12.37 19.43
C SER A 95 -11.57 -12.52 19.26
N ALA A 96 -12.02 -13.74 18.96
CA ALA A 96 -13.44 -14.06 18.94
C ALA A 96 -14.09 -13.84 20.31
N GLY A 97 -15.21 -13.11 20.32
CA GLY A 97 -15.93 -12.73 21.54
C GLY A 97 -15.70 -11.28 21.92
N GLU A 98 -14.59 -10.70 21.50
CA GLU A 98 -14.27 -9.29 21.76
C GLU A 98 -14.89 -8.37 20.72
N ASN A 99 -15.31 -7.19 21.18
CA ASN A 99 -15.93 -6.18 20.34
C ASN A 99 -14.94 -5.06 19.99
N GLU A 100 -14.75 -4.83 18.69
CA GLU A 100 -13.78 -3.88 18.13
C GLU A 100 -14.55 -2.76 17.40
N PRO A 101 -15.22 -1.83 18.13
CA PRO A 101 -16.15 -0.87 17.54
C PRO A 101 -15.51 0.02 16.46
N ASP A 102 -14.21 0.28 16.60
CA ASP A 102 -13.42 1.11 15.68
C ASP A 102 -12.95 0.35 14.42
N ALA A 103 -13.20 -0.96 14.34
CA ALA A 103 -12.88 -1.82 13.19
C ALA A 103 -14.13 -2.20 12.38
N THR A 104 -15.17 -1.37 12.40
CA THR A 104 -16.47 -1.64 11.75
C THR A 104 -16.66 -0.91 10.42
N ASN A 105 -15.67 -0.11 9.97
CA ASN A 105 -15.81 0.69 8.76
C ASN A 105 -15.79 -0.21 7.50
N GLU A 106 -16.78 -0.08 6.63
CA GLU A 106 -16.86 -0.90 5.41
C GLU A 106 -15.96 -0.40 4.27
N TRP A 107 -15.48 0.83 4.33
CA TRP A 107 -14.72 1.50 3.28
C TRP A 107 -13.29 1.85 3.64
N ASP A 108 -12.96 2.00 4.93
CA ASP A 108 -11.63 2.39 5.37
C ASP A 108 -10.90 1.24 6.07
N GLY A 109 -10.22 0.40 5.28
CA GLY A 109 -9.50 -0.75 5.80
C GLY A 109 -8.26 -0.37 6.60
N LYS A 110 -7.64 0.78 6.30
CA LYS A 110 -6.48 1.24 7.06
C LYS A 110 -6.88 1.76 8.43
N ALA A 111 -7.99 2.50 8.56
CA ALA A 111 -8.51 2.88 9.86
C ALA A 111 -8.87 1.65 10.72
N ASN A 112 -9.55 0.66 10.13
CA ASN A 112 -9.84 -0.59 10.83
C ASN A 112 -8.55 -1.32 11.24
N THR A 113 -7.60 -1.46 10.32
CA THR A 113 -6.35 -2.20 10.57
C THR A 113 -5.51 -1.51 11.64
N GLU A 114 -5.42 -0.18 11.61
CA GLU A 114 -4.76 0.61 12.65
C GLU A 114 -5.46 0.45 14.00
N ALA A 115 -6.80 0.46 14.04
CA ALA A 115 -7.55 0.21 15.28
C ALA A 115 -7.27 -1.18 15.85
N LEU A 116 -7.32 -2.22 15.01
CA LEU A 116 -7.05 -3.61 15.41
C LEU A 116 -5.61 -3.83 15.84
N ALA A 117 -4.63 -3.25 15.14
CA ALA A 117 -3.22 -3.38 15.49
C ALA A 117 -2.86 -2.65 16.81
N ASN A 118 -3.69 -1.70 17.22
CA ASN A 118 -3.55 -0.97 18.50
C ASN A 118 -4.55 -1.45 19.57
N SER A 119 -5.33 -2.51 19.32
CA SER A 119 -6.25 -3.09 20.29
C SER A 119 -5.49 -3.72 21.46
N GLU A 120 -6.16 -3.82 22.61
CA GLU A 120 -5.67 -4.64 23.75
C GLU A 120 -5.74 -6.14 23.44
N HIS A 121 -6.50 -6.52 22.41
CA HIS A 121 -6.70 -7.89 21.96
C HIS A 121 -5.89 -8.20 20.70
N SER A 122 -5.50 -9.46 20.50
CA SER A 122 -4.67 -9.84 19.35
C SER A 122 -5.49 -10.06 18.09
N HIS A 123 -5.04 -9.46 16.99
CA HIS A 123 -5.65 -9.55 15.67
C HIS A 123 -4.60 -9.92 14.61
N PRO A 124 -4.20 -11.20 14.51
CA PRO A 124 -3.04 -11.62 13.72
C PRO A 124 -3.06 -11.12 12.27
N ALA A 125 -4.21 -11.18 11.59
CA ALA A 125 -4.33 -10.71 10.20
C ALA A 125 -4.09 -9.19 10.05
N ALA A 126 -4.56 -8.38 11.00
CA ALA A 126 -4.38 -6.94 10.97
C ALA A 126 -2.95 -6.55 11.37
N GLU A 127 -2.44 -7.13 12.46
CA GLU A 127 -1.07 -6.95 12.94
C GLU A 127 -0.04 -7.34 11.87
N TRP A 128 -0.25 -8.47 11.19
CA TRP A 128 0.59 -8.90 10.07
C TRP A 128 0.61 -7.84 8.98
N ALA A 129 -0.55 -7.40 8.49
CA ALA A 129 -0.61 -6.45 7.39
C ALA A 129 0.04 -5.11 7.76
N ASN A 130 -0.22 -4.61 8.97
CA ASN A 130 0.32 -3.35 9.49
C ASN A 130 1.84 -3.40 9.73
N GLY A 131 2.40 -4.59 9.98
CA GLY A 131 3.82 -4.80 10.21
C GLY A 131 4.67 -5.01 8.95
N LEU A 132 4.06 -4.99 7.75
CA LEU A 132 4.78 -5.27 6.51
C LEU A 132 5.68 -4.12 6.08
N ASN A 133 6.86 -4.48 5.56
CA ASN A 133 7.71 -3.59 4.79
C ASN A 133 8.01 -4.25 3.43
N ILE A 134 7.37 -3.74 2.38
CA ILE A 134 7.49 -4.27 1.01
C ILE A 134 7.93 -3.14 0.09
N GLU A 135 9.10 -3.32 -0.54
CA GLU A 135 9.71 -2.30 -1.41
C GLU A 135 9.89 -0.92 -0.73
N GLY A 136 10.09 -0.91 0.60
CA GLY A 136 10.23 0.32 1.40
C GLY A 136 8.92 0.93 1.90
N HIS A 137 7.77 0.40 1.48
CA HIS A 137 6.45 0.84 1.92
C HIS A 137 6.04 0.12 3.20
N GLN A 138 5.62 0.88 4.21
CA GLN A 138 5.28 0.40 5.56
C GLN A 138 3.84 0.72 5.98
N ASP A 139 3.03 1.19 5.03
CA ASP A 139 1.64 1.62 5.20
C ASP A 139 0.66 0.60 4.59
N TRP A 140 1.04 -0.67 4.62
CA TRP A 140 0.21 -1.80 4.22
C TRP A 140 -0.86 -2.08 5.27
N TYR A 141 -2.02 -2.55 4.83
CA TYR A 141 -3.14 -2.85 5.71
C TYR A 141 -4.04 -3.95 5.15
N LEU A 142 -4.92 -4.47 6.00
CA LEU A 142 -5.93 -5.45 5.61
C LEU A 142 -7.15 -4.70 5.04
N PRO A 143 -7.60 -4.99 3.80
CA PRO A 143 -8.65 -4.21 3.14
C PRO A 143 -9.97 -4.28 3.90
N ALA A 144 -10.73 -3.20 3.92
CA ALA A 144 -12.11 -3.22 4.37
C ALA A 144 -12.98 -4.02 3.40
N ARG A 145 -14.19 -4.34 3.85
CA ARG A 145 -15.16 -5.12 3.09
C ARG A 145 -15.38 -4.61 1.66
N ARG A 146 -15.50 -3.30 1.44
CA ARG A 146 -15.77 -2.72 0.11
C ARG A 146 -14.50 -2.53 -0.72
N GLU A 147 -13.34 -2.34 -0.10
CA GLU A 147 -12.06 -2.40 -0.79
C GLU A 147 -11.81 -3.82 -1.35
N LEU A 148 -12.10 -4.86 -0.56
CA LEU A 148 -11.98 -6.25 -1.00
C LEU A 148 -12.96 -6.57 -2.15
N ALA A 149 -14.16 -5.99 -2.12
CA ALA A 149 -15.11 -6.11 -3.22
C ALA A 149 -14.59 -5.48 -4.52
N LEU A 150 -13.89 -4.34 -4.42
CA LEU A 150 -13.23 -3.72 -5.56
C LEU A 150 -12.09 -4.61 -6.09
N CYS A 151 -11.30 -5.22 -5.21
CA CYS A 151 -10.30 -6.22 -5.61
C CYS A 151 -10.92 -7.37 -6.40
N TYR A 152 -12.06 -7.92 -5.95
CA TYR A 152 -12.78 -8.97 -6.69
C TYR A 152 -13.29 -8.49 -8.07
N ALA A 153 -13.78 -7.25 -8.15
CA ALA A 153 -14.31 -6.72 -9.41
C ALA A 153 -13.20 -6.49 -10.45
N ASN A 154 -12.05 -6.02 -10.01
CA ASN A 154 -11.05 -5.43 -10.90
C ASN A 154 -9.79 -6.29 -11.10
N VAL A 155 -9.39 -7.07 -10.09
CA VAL A 155 -8.17 -7.89 -10.12
C VAL A 155 -8.36 -9.29 -9.49
N PRO A 156 -9.46 -10.02 -9.80
CA PRO A 156 -9.75 -11.30 -9.16
C PRO A 156 -8.71 -12.39 -9.44
N GLU A 157 -7.92 -12.25 -10.50
CA GLU A 157 -6.81 -13.13 -10.88
C GLU A 157 -5.60 -13.00 -9.94
N GLN A 158 -5.50 -11.90 -9.18
CA GLN A 158 -4.44 -11.73 -8.21
C GLN A 158 -4.67 -12.56 -6.94
N PHE A 159 -5.89 -13.05 -6.70
CA PHE A 159 -6.29 -13.70 -5.46
C PHE A 159 -6.54 -15.20 -5.65
N GLU A 160 -6.23 -16.00 -4.63
CA GLU A 160 -6.61 -17.40 -4.61
C GLU A 160 -8.15 -17.53 -4.63
N LYS A 161 -8.70 -18.53 -5.33
CA LYS A 161 -10.16 -18.76 -5.43
C LYS A 161 -10.72 -19.39 -4.14
N LYS A 162 -10.56 -18.66 -3.02
CA LYS A 162 -10.95 -19.02 -1.65
C LYS A 162 -11.37 -17.78 -0.86
N TRP A 163 -11.74 -17.99 0.39
CA TRP A 163 -12.12 -16.93 1.33
C TRP A 163 -10.92 -16.12 1.80
N HIS A 164 -11.06 -14.80 1.74
CA HIS A 164 -10.12 -13.80 2.21
C HIS A 164 -10.75 -12.94 3.29
N TRP A 165 -10.01 -12.65 4.34
CA TRP A 165 -10.40 -11.72 5.38
C TRP A 165 -10.46 -10.28 4.86
N SER A 166 -11.45 -9.54 5.36
CA SER A 166 -11.38 -8.09 5.43
C SER A 166 -11.06 -7.65 6.86
N SER A 167 -10.66 -6.39 7.04
CA SER A 167 -10.49 -5.78 8.37
C SER A 167 -11.81 -5.41 9.04
N THR A 168 -12.95 -5.53 8.36
CA THR A 168 -14.25 -5.10 8.89
C THR A 168 -14.85 -6.18 9.82
N GLN A 169 -15.02 -5.84 11.09
CA GLN A 169 -15.78 -6.64 12.05
C GLN A 169 -17.26 -6.72 11.64
N SER A 170 -17.88 -7.90 11.79
CA SER A 170 -19.32 -8.10 11.56
C SER A 170 -20.12 -8.29 12.87
N SER A 171 -19.48 -8.83 13.91
CA SER A 171 -20.03 -9.00 15.26
C SER A 171 -18.89 -9.30 16.24
N PRO A 172 -19.11 -9.38 17.56
CA PRO A 172 -18.05 -9.78 18.51
C PRO A 172 -17.41 -11.14 18.16
N LEU A 173 -18.20 -12.08 17.62
CA LEU A 173 -17.71 -13.41 17.21
C LEU A 173 -17.21 -13.48 15.77
N GLY A 174 -17.55 -12.50 14.93
CA GLY A 174 -17.39 -12.62 13.49
C GLY A 174 -16.75 -11.42 12.79
N ALA A 175 -16.07 -11.67 11.70
CA ALA A 175 -15.52 -10.66 10.79
C ALA A 175 -15.99 -10.94 9.35
N TRP A 176 -16.02 -9.91 8.52
CA TRP A 176 -16.37 -10.06 7.11
C TRP A 176 -15.22 -10.70 6.34
N GLY A 177 -15.55 -11.68 5.51
CA GLY A 177 -14.68 -12.21 4.48
C GLY A 177 -15.36 -12.22 3.11
N GLN A 178 -14.56 -12.39 2.05
CA GLN A 178 -15.02 -12.54 0.68
C GLN A 178 -14.39 -13.76 0.03
N THR A 179 -15.20 -14.56 -0.67
CA THR A 179 -14.67 -15.59 -1.56
C THR A 179 -14.41 -15.03 -2.95
N PHE A 180 -13.26 -15.38 -3.52
CA PHE A 180 -12.89 -15.01 -4.89
C PHE A 180 -13.33 -16.04 -5.94
N VAL A 181 -14.13 -17.05 -5.54
CA VAL A 181 -14.79 -17.99 -6.47
C VAL A 181 -15.96 -17.31 -7.19
N ASP A 182 -16.83 -16.64 -6.44
CA ASP A 182 -18.08 -16.05 -6.95
C ASP A 182 -18.33 -14.62 -6.42
N GLY A 183 -17.42 -14.08 -5.61
CA GLY A 183 -17.50 -12.72 -5.07
C GLY A 183 -18.39 -12.59 -3.84
N ARG A 184 -18.99 -13.66 -3.33
CA ARG A 184 -19.87 -13.59 -2.16
C ARG A 184 -19.11 -13.13 -0.91
N GLN A 185 -19.76 -12.30 -0.11
CA GLN A 185 -19.26 -11.84 1.19
C GLN A 185 -20.16 -12.32 2.33
N ASN A 186 -19.56 -12.79 3.42
CA ASN A 186 -20.27 -13.23 4.63
C ASN A 186 -19.45 -12.94 5.88
N GLY A 187 -20.12 -12.91 7.03
CA GLY A 187 -19.48 -13.04 8.33
C GLY A 187 -18.95 -14.48 8.53
N ALA A 188 -17.71 -14.59 8.98
CA ALA A 188 -17.09 -15.84 9.41
C ALA A 188 -16.56 -15.69 10.84
N HIS A 189 -16.47 -16.80 11.58
CA HIS A 189 -15.98 -16.78 12.96
C HIS A 189 -14.53 -16.32 12.99
N LYS A 190 -14.18 -15.39 13.89
CA LYS A 190 -12.85 -14.74 13.92
C LYS A 190 -11.68 -15.71 14.15
N ASP A 191 -11.96 -16.87 14.76
CA ASP A 191 -10.97 -17.95 14.98
C ASP A 191 -10.72 -18.84 13.76
N TYR A 192 -11.50 -18.69 12.68
CA TYR A 192 -11.19 -19.39 11.44
C TYR A 192 -9.90 -18.85 10.82
N ALA A 193 -9.08 -19.74 10.29
CA ALA A 193 -7.93 -19.35 9.48
C ALA A 193 -8.40 -19.20 8.03
N LEU A 194 -8.42 -17.96 7.54
CA LEU A 194 -8.67 -17.64 6.13
C LEU A 194 -7.43 -16.98 5.54
N ARG A 195 -7.51 -16.59 4.27
CA ARG A 195 -6.42 -15.88 3.60
C ARG A 195 -6.43 -14.42 3.99
N ALA A 196 -5.28 -13.77 3.99
CA ALA A 196 -5.18 -12.32 4.06
C ALA A 196 -4.32 -11.78 2.91
N ARG A 197 -4.71 -10.62 2.39
CA ARG A 197 -3.97 -9.93 1.33
C ARG A 197 -3.80 -8.48 1.72
N ALA A 198 -2.54 -8.04 1.72
CA ALA A 198 -2.20 -6.68 2.07
C ALA A 198 -2.51 -5.75 0.89
N VAL A 199 -3.13 -4.62 1.21
CA VAL A 199 -3.37 -3.51 0.29
C VAL A 199 -2.72 -2.25 0.84
N ARG A 200 -2.57 -1.25 -0.03
CA ARG A 200 -2.15 0.10 0.32
C ARG A 200 -3.03 1.10 -0.41
N ARG A 201 -3.15 2.31 0.14
CA ARG A 201 -3.80 3.44 -0.51
C ARG A 201 -2.80 4.52 -0.88
N PHE A 202 -2.98 5.07 -2.07
CA PHE A 202 -2.26 6.24 -2.56
C PHE A 202 -3.25 7.39 -2.76
N VAL A 203 -3.06 8.49 -2.04
CA VAL A 203 -3.83 9.73 -2.21
C VAL A 203 -3.00 10.67 -3.07
N ASN A 204 -3.51 11.06 -4.24
CA ASN A 204 -2.86 12.10 -5.02
C ASN A 204 -3.17 13.46 -4.38
N HIS A 205 -2.17 14.09 -3.78
CA HIS A 205 -2.33 15.39 -3.13
C HIS A 205 -2.25 16.56 -4.12
N SER A 206 -2.18 16.28 -5.42
CA SER A 206 -2.11 17.29 -6.47
C SER A 206 -3.51 17.81 -6.80
N ALA A 207 -3.99 18.75 -5.99
CA ALA A 207 -4.94 19.74 -6.50
C ALA A 207 -4.17 20.66 -7.47
N LEU A 208 -4.32 20.42 -8.77
CA LEU A 208 -4.10 21.45 -9.79
C LEU A 208 -5.39 22.24 -9.97
#